data_AF-A0A7Y3PXR0-F1
#
_entry.id   AF-A0A7Y3PXR0-F1
#
_cell.length_a   1.000
_cell.length_b   1.000
_cell.length_c   1.000
_cell.angle_alpha   90.00
_cell.angle_beta   90.00
_cell.angle_gamma   90.00
#
_symmetry.space_group_name_H-M   'P 1'
#
loop_
_entity.id
_entity.type
_entity.pdbx_description
1 polymer ?
#
loop_
_entity_poly.entity_id
_entity_poly.type
_entity_poly.pdbx_seq_one_letter_code
_entity_poly.pdbx_strand_id
1 'polypeptide(L)' 'FLSATLRGLPLKTRLRHAHLHAAATLTTPGDLATPPARDTADRLAAVDDGTWETLRLGPGWTQAEQAPEEVRIP' A
#
# COMPACT_ATOMS: atom_id res chain seq x y z
N PHE A 1 -9.44 2.45 2.94
CA PHE A 1 -10.43 3.25 3.70
C PHE A 1 -10.93 2.54 4.95
N LEU A 2 -11.70 1.44 4.81
CA LEU A 2 -12.39 0.78 5.95
C LEU A 2 -11.43 0.37 7.08
N SER A 3 -10.28 -0.22 6.76
CA SER A 3 -9.24 -0.54 7.75
C SER A 3 -8.79 0.71 8.55
N ALA A 4 -8.55 1.84 7.87
CA ALA A 4 -8.21 3.09 8.54
C ALA A 4 -9.37 3.69 9.35
N THR A 5 -10.62 3.46 8.93
CA THR A 5 -11.83 3.84 9.69
C THR A 5 -11.92 3.05 10.99
N LEU A 6 -11.72 1.73 10.95
CA LEU A 6 -11.73 0.85 12.13
C LEU A 6 -10.63 1.21 13.14
N ARG A 7 -9.52 1.77 12.65
CA ARG A 7 -8.42 2.30 13.48
C ARG A 7 -8.66 3.72 14.00
N GLY A 8 -9.78 4.35 13.70
CA GLY A 8 -10.10 5.71 14.17
C GLY A 8 -9.25 6.84 13.57
N LEU A 9 -8.59 6.61 12.44
CA LEU A 9 -7.66 7.59 11.85
C LEU A 9 -8.40 8.84 11.32
N PRO A 10 -7.74 10.00 11.13
CA PRO A 10 -8.35 11.17 10.50
C PRO A 10 -8.84 10.90 9.06
N LEU A 11 -9.88 11.61 8.62
CA LEU A 11 -10.50 11.39 7.30
C LEU A 11 -9.49 11.41 6.14
N LYS A 12 -8.58 12.40 6.14
CA LYS A 12 -7.52 12.53 5.12
C LYS A 12 -6.67 11.25 5.04
N THR A 13 -6.24 10.73 6.18
CA THR A 13 -5.48 9.48 6.28
C THR A 13 -6.28 8.29 5.78
N ARG A 14 -7.59 8.21 6.08
CA ARG A 14 -8.47 7.14 5.56
C ARG A 14 -8.54 7.13 4.03
N LEU A 15 -8.64 8.30 3.42
CA LEU A 15 -8.67 8.48 1.95
C LEU A 15 -7.32 8.11 1.32
N ARG A 16 -6.20 8.47 1.95
CA ARG A 16 -4.87 8.06 1.49
C ARG A 16 -4.69 6.55 1.54
N HIS A 17 -5.09 5.88 2.63
CA HIS A 17 -5.12 4.42 2.68
C HIS A 17 -6.02 3.79 1.60
N ALA A 18 -7.13 4.44 1.24
CA ALA A 18 -7.99 3.98 0.15
C ALA A 18 -7.25 4.02 -1.20
N HIS A 19 -6.59 5.14 -1.49
CA HIS A 19 -5.80 5.31 -2.70
C HIS A 19 -4.67 4.29 -2.79
N LEU A 20 -3.94 4.05 -1.70
CA LEU A 20 -2.87 3.06 -1.67
C LEU A 20 -3.41 1.65 -1.99
N HIS A 21 -4.51 1.23 -1.39
CA HIS A 21 -5.11 -0.07 -1.73
C HIS A 21 -5.61 -0.13 -3.18
N ALA A 22 -6.21 0.95 -3.70
CA ALA A 22 -6.63 1.01 -5.09
C ALA A 22 -5.43 0.92 -6.05
N ALA A 23 -4.32 1.60 -5.74
CA ALA A 23 -3.10 1.52 -6.51
C ALA A 23 -2.51 0.11 -6.52
N ALA A 24 -2.56 -0.63 -5.40
CA ALA A 24 -2.15 -2.03 -5.35
C ALA A 24 -2.94 -2.89 -6.34
N THR A 25 -4.27 -2.73 -6.39
CA THR A 25 -5.14 -3.42 -7.35
C THR A 25 -4.79 -3.04 -8.79
N LEU A 26 -4.65 -1.74 -9.08
CA LEU A 26 -4.40 -1.26 -10.44
C LEU A 26 -2.98 -1.58 -10.97
N THR A 27 -2.07 -2.04 -10.10
CA THR A 27 -0.68 -2.39 -10.47
C THR A 27 -0.40 -3.88 -10.39
N THR A 28 -1.42 -4.72 -10.16
CA THR A 28 -1.30 -6.19 -10.11
C THR A 28 -2.02 -6.81 -11.32
N PRO A 29 -1.45 -7.85 -11.96
CA PRO A 29 -2.19 -8.64 -12.94
C PRO A 29 -3.23 -9.52 -12.22
N GLY A 30 -4.47 -9.03 -12.12
CA GLY A 30 -5.59 -9.74 -11.51
C GLY A 30 -6.60 -8.80 -10.84
N ASP A 31 -7.73 -9.35 -10.41
CA ASP A 31 -8.75 -8.62 -9.63
C ASP A 31 -8.42 -8.56 -8.13
N LEU A 32 -7.54 -9.44 -7.65
CA LEU A 32 -7.00 -9.47 -6.30
C LEU A 32 -5.53 -9.05 -6.27
N ALA A 33 -5.20 -8.14 -5.36
CA ALA A 33 -3.84 -7.72 -5.07
C ALA A 33 -3.48 -8.04 -3.62
N THR A 34 -2.21 -8.41 -3.38
CA THR A 34 -1.67 -8.50 -2.03
C THR A 34 -1.80 -7.14 -1.35
N PRO A 35 -2.47 -7.05 -0.18
CA PRO A 35 -2.57 -5.79 0.55
C PRO A 35 -1.17 -5.26 0.89
N PRO A 36 -0.93 -3.94 0.77
CA PRO A 36 0.32 -3.35 1.23
C PRO A 36 0.53 -3.65 2.72
N ALA A 37 1.78 -3.92 3.10
CA ALA A 37 2.16 -4.05 4.51
C ALA A 37 1.70 -2.81 5.29
N ARG A 38 1.18 -3.01 6.51
CA ARG A 38 0.58 -1.93 7.32
C ARG A 38 1.55 -0.78 7.52
N ASP A 39 2.80 -1.07 7.90
CA ASP A 39 3.81 -0.06 8.19
C ASP A 39 4.20 0.74 6.94
N THR A 40 4.24 0.10 5.77
CA THR A 40 4.46 0.78 4.48
C THR A 40 3.27 1.67 4.13
N ALA A 41 2.05 1.19 4.29
CA ALA A 41 0.85 1.97 4.03
C ALA A 41 0.72 3.17 4.98
N ASP A 42 1.08 3.00 6.26
CA ASP A 42 1.06 4.05 7.27
C ASP A 42 2.14 5.11 6.96
N ARG A 43 3.37 4.69 6.63
CA ARG A 43 4.45 5.59 6.19
C ARG A 43 4.04 6.43 4.97
N LEU A 44 3.51 5.79 3.93
CA LEU A 44 3.08 6.47 2.70
C LEU A 44 1.87 7.39 2.92
N ALA A 45 0.93 7.03 3.78
CA ALA A 45 -0.22 7.88 4.08
C ALA A 45 0.15 9.14 4.90
N ALA A 46 1.27 9.08 5.62
CA ALA A 46 1.76 10.14 6.50
C ALA A 46 2.66 11.19 5.81
N VAL A 47 3.08 10.97 4.56
CA VAL A 47 3.88 11.95 3.81
C VAL A 47 3.14 13.28 3.66
N ASP A 48 3.88 14.37 3.49
CA ASP A 48 3.31 15.69 3.24
C ASP A 48 2.55 15.76 1.90
N ASP A 49 1.84 16.86 1.68
CA ASP A 49 0.95 16.99 0.52
C ASP A 49 1.72 17.06 -0.80
N GLY A 50 2.88 17.72 -0.84
CA GLY A 50 3.70 17.79 -2.05
C GLY A 50 4.29 16.43 -2.43
N THR A 51 4.78 15.68 -1.43
CA THR A 51 5.23 14.30 -1.65
C THR A 51 4.08 13.41 -2.10
N TRP A 52 2.88 13.58 -1.52
CA TRP A 52 1.70 12.80 -1.88
C TRP A 52 1.26 13.02 -3.34
N GLU A 53 1.26 14.26 -3.83
CA GLU A 53 0.86 14.62 -5.20
C GLU A 53 1.78 14.02 -6.28
N THR A 54 3.06 13.90 -5.95
CA THR A 54 4.08 13.38 -6.87
C THR A 54 4.33 11.89 -6.73
N LEU A 55 3.69 11.22 -5.75
CA LEU A 55 3.82 9.80 -5.52
C LEU A 55 3.44 8.99 -6.77
N ARG A 56 4.32 8.07 -7.17
CA ARG A 56 4.08 7.12 -8.27
C ARG A 56 4.35 5.71 -7.75
N LEU A 57 3.34 4.84 -7.87
CA LEU A 57 3.40 3.44 -7.44
C LEU A 57 3.28 2.57 -8.68
N GLY A 58 4.32 1.77 -8.95
CA GLY A 58 4.36 0.81 -10.06
C GLY A 58 4.25 -0.63 -9.56
N PRO A 59 4.14 -1.62 -10.46
CA PRO A 59 4.07 -3.04 -10.10
C PRO A 59 5.12 -3.46 -9.06
N GLY A 60 4.71 -4.26 -8.07
CA GLY A 60 5.59 -4.78 -7.02
C GLY A 60 5.85 -3.84 -5.84
N TRP A 61 5.32 -2.62 -5.83
CA TRP A 61 5.55 -1.67 -4.72
C TRP A 61 5.03 -2.17 -3.35
N THR A 62 4.06 -3.07 -3.34
CA THR A 62 3.52 -3.70 -2.12
C THR A 62 4.42 -4.81 -1.55
N GLN A 63 5.40 -5.28 -2.34
CA GLN A 63 6.27 -6.43 -2.04
C GLN A 63 7.66 -6.01 -1.53
N ALA A 64 7.91 -4.71 -1.32
CA ALA A 64 9.24 -4.18 -1.04
C ALA A 64 9.93 -4.68 0.26
N GLU A 65 9.31 -5.57 1.04
CA GLU A 65 9.96 -6.26 2.18
C GLU A 65 9.91 -7.81 2.10
N GLN A 66 9.48 -8.40 0.99
CA GLN A 66 9.64 -9.84 0.75
C GLN A 66 10.76 -10.05 -0.27
N ALA A 67 12.00 -9.99 0.21
CA ALA A 67 13.08 -10.70 -0.47
C ALA A 67 12.65 -12.17 -0.64
N PRO A 68 12.87 -12.81 -1.80
CA PRO A 68 12.46 -14.19 -1.98
C PRO A 68 13.25 -15.05 -0.99
N GLU A 69 12.56 -15.59 0.01
CA GLU A 69 13.03 -16.75 0.73
C GLU A 69 13.05 -17.88 -0.30
N GLU A 70 14.22 -18.09 -0.90
CA GLU A 70 14.47 -19.13 -1.88
C GLU A 70 14.14 -20.47 -1.22
N VAL A 71 12.96 -21.01 -1.51
CA VAL A 71 12.57 -22.35 -1.07
C VAL A 71 13.49 -23.31 -1.81
N ARG A 72 14.57 -23.72 -1.14
CA ARG A 72 15.46 -24.77 -1.60
C ARG A 72 14.72 -26.09 -1.46
N ILE A 73 14.12 -26.55 -2.55
CA ILE A 73 13.49 -27.87 -2.62
C ILE A 73 14.62 -28.91 -2.78
N PRO A 74 14.59 -30.04 -2.05
CA PRO A 74 15.62 -31.09 -2.08
C PRO A 74 15.76 -31.80 -3.44
#